data_AF-A0A921TA19-F1
#
_entry.id   AF-A0A921TA19-F1
#
_cell.length_a   1.000
_cell.length_b   1.000
_cell.length_c   1.000
_cell.angle_alpha   90.00
_cell.angle_beta   90.00
_cell.angle_gamma   90.00
#
_symmetry.space_group_name_H-M   'P 1'
#
loop_
_entity.id
_entity.type
_entity.pdbx_description
1 polymer ?
#
loop_
_entity_poly.entity_id
_entity_poly.type
_entity_poly.pdbx_seq_one_letter_code
_entity_poly.pdbx_strand_id
1 'polypeptide(L)'
;LEHFINWYDGGAQGNPLCRDKVRVFDFEMATIEHVYAENATERDEELDTLLDTLGNLTILSQFENNNVGAASFAEKRAVFAASTSALNQQIAAEPVWTADIILARKLRLVEIGTKVFII
;
A
#
# COMPACT_ATOMS: atom_id res chain seq x y z
N LEU A 1 -9.95 -2.44 1.14
CA LEU A 1 -9.07 -2.77 2.28
C LEU A 1 -8.83 -1.55 3.16
N GLU A 2 -8.41 -0.42 2.60
CA GLU A 2 -8.17 0.84 3.32
C GLU A 2 -9.24 1.21 4.36
N HIS A 3 -10.52 1.28 3.97
CA HIS A 3 -11.61 1.63 4.89
C HIS A 3 -11.83 0.68 6.07
N PHE A 4 -11.31 -0.55 5.99
CA PHE A 4 -11.49 -1.59 6.98
C PHE A 4 -10.22 -1.87 7.78
N ILE A 5 -9.09 -1.21 7.47
CA ILE A 5 -7.81 -1.48 8.09
C ILE A 5 -7.85 -1.24 9.61
N ASN A 6 -8.54 -0.18 10.04
CA ASN A 6 -8.72 0.13 11.46
C ASN A 6 -9.61 -0.87 12.21
N TRP A 7 -10.54 -1.54 11.51
CA TRP A 7 -11.30 -2.64 12.10
C TRP A 7 -10.44 -3.89 12.22
N TYR A 8 -9.66 -4.19 11.19
CA TYR A 8 -8.74 -5.32 11.17
C TYR A 8 -7.66 -5.20 12.26
N ASP A 9 -6.96 -4.07 12.31
CA ASP A 9 -5.92 -3.77 13.31
C ASP A 9 -6.50 -3.66 14.73
N GLY A 10 -7.80 -3.39 14.85
CA GLY A 10 -8.56 -3.47 16.09
C GLY A 10 -8.96 -4.89 16.51
N GLY A 11 -8.43 -5.92 15.85
CA GLY A 11 -8.67 -7.34 16.16
C GLY A 11 -9.75 -8.03 15.33
N ALA A 12 -10.28 -7.38 14.30
CA ALA A 12 -11.25 -7.98 13.35
C ALA A 12 -12.44 -8.67 14.02
N GLN A 13 -12.97 -8.10 15.12
CA GLN A 13 -14.09 -8.70 15.86
C GLN A 13 -15.43 -8.41 15.18
N GLY A 14 -16.30 -9.43 15.14
CA GLY A 14 -17.64 -9.33 14.58
C GLY A 14 -17.65 -9.13 13.05
N ASN A 15 -18.68 -8.46 12.55
CA ASN A 15 -18.78 -8.17 11.11
C ASN A 15 -17.78 -7.06 10.71
N PRO A 16 -17.23 -7.12 9.48
CA PRO A 16 -16.40 -6.05 8.93
C PRO A 16 -17.07 -4.68 9.04
N LEU A 17 -16.44 -3.76 9.77
CA LEU A 17 -16.98 -2.43 10.00
C LEU A 17 -16.07 -1.36 9.40
N CYS A 18 -16.60 -0.63 8.41
CA CYS A 18 -15.96 0.59 7.92
C CYS A 18 -16.03 1.67 9.03
N ARG A 19 -14.87 1.96 9.64
CA ARG A 19 -14.74 2.98 10.70
C ARG A 19 -14.50 4.38 10.13
N ASP A 20 -13.92 4.48 8.94
CA ASP A 20 -13.70 5.76 8.25
C ASP A 20 -14.80 6.00 7.20
N LYS A 21 -15.84 6.74 7.61
CA LYS A 21 -16.99 7.10 6.76
C LYS A 21 -16.87 8.50 6.13
N VAL A 22 -15.79 9.22 6.41
CA VAL A 22 -15.62 10.62 5.97
C VAL A 22 -14.68 10.73 4.78
N ARG A 23 -13.87 9.70 4.53
CA ARG A 23 -12.98 9.65 3.38
C ARG A 23 -13.71 9.26 2.10
N VAL A 24 -13.57 10.12 1.10
CA VAL A 24 -13.97 9.85 -0.28
C VAL A 24 -12.73 9.45 -1.07
N PHE A 25 -12.79 8.30 -1.73
CA PHE A 25 -11.83 7.94 -2.77
C PHE A 25 -12.38 8.37 -4.12
N ASP A 26 -11.65 9.25 -4.78
CA ASP A 26 -11.87 9.55 -6.19
C ASP A 26 -11.15 8.50 -7.03
N PHE A 27 -11.90 7.55 -7.56
CA PHE A 27 -11.34 6.47 -8.38
C PHE A 27 -10.91 6.93 -9.77
N GLU A 28 -11.43 8.07 -10.28
CA GLU A 28 -11.01 8.61 -11.57
C GLU A 28 -9.62 9.24 -11.49
N MET A 29 -9.28 9.77 -10.31
CA MET A 29 -8.00 10.43 -10.03
C MET A 29 -7.00 9.55 -9.27
N ALA A 30 -7.40 8.33 -8.91
CA ALA A 30 -6.54 7.36 -8.26
C ALA A 30 -5.72 6.56 -9.27
N THR A 31 -4.47 6.30 -8.93
CA THR A 31 -3.54 5.50 -9.71
C THR A 31 -3.00 4.36 -8.85
N ILE A 32 -2.67 3.24 -9.49
CA ILE A 32 -1.86 2.20 -8.86
C ILE A 32 -0.41 2.63 -8.98
N GLU A 33 0.33 2.51 -7.88
CA GLU A 33 1.74 2.83 -7.82
C GLU A 33 2.54 1.66 -7.27
N HIS A 34 3.71 1.41 -7.85
CA HIS A 34 4.69 0.46 -7.33
C HIS A 34 5.59 1.13 -6.27
N VAL A 35 5.65 0.55 -5.07
CA VAL A 35 6.50 1.05 -3.99
C VAL A 35 7.98 0.90 -4.35
N TYR A 36 8.41 -0.30 -4.74
CA TYR A 36 9.62 -0.52 -5.54
C TYR A 36 9.30 -0.24 -7.01
N ALA A 37 9.91 0.78 -7.59
CA ALA A 37 9.55 1.29 -8.90
C ALA A 37 9.83 0.30 -10.05
N GLU A 38 8.88 0.18 -10.98
CA GLU A 38 9.04 -0.61 -12.21
C GLU A 38 10.24 -0.16 -13.05
N ASN A 39 10.54 1.14 -13.06
CA ASN A 39 11.67 1.71 -13.80
C ASN A 39 12.81 2.17 -12.87
N ALA A 40 13.02 1.47 -11.75
CA ALA A 40 14.11 1.78 -10.82
C ALA A 40 15.48 1.80 -11.53
N THR A 41 16.26 2.87 -11.30
CA THR A 41 17.61 3.04 -11.86
C THR A 41 18.56 1.92 -11.43
N GLU A 42 18.48 1.55 -10.16
CA GLU A 42 19.20 0.43 -9.59
C GLU A 42 18.20 -0.71 -9.36
N ARG A 43 18.38 -1.80 -10.11
CA ARG A 43 17.50 -2.97 -10.06
C ARG A 43 17.95 -3.91 -8.96
N ASP A 44 16.97 -4.46 -8.26
CA ASP A 44 17.16 -5.51 -7.27
C ASP A 44 16.51 -6.80 -7.81
N GLU A 45 17.32 -7.81 -8.09
CA GLU A 45 16.86 -9.08 -8.66
C GLU A 45 15.83 -9.80 -7.77
N GLU A 46 15.92 -9.63 -6.44
CA GLU A 46 14.98 -10.24 -5.51
C GLU A 46 13.62 -9.52 -5.58
N LEU A 47 13.64 -8.18 -5.57
CA LEU A 47 12.43 -7.37 -5.66
C LEU A 47 11.77 -7.45 -7.04
N ASP A 48 12.55 -7.65 -8.10
CA ASP A 48 12.04 -7.82 -9.47
C ASP A 48 11.06 -8.99 -9.59
N THR A 49 11.30 -10.08 -8.86
CA THR A 49 10.36 -11.22 -8.81
C THR A 49 9.05 -10.91 -8.11
N LEU A 50 9.01 -9.82 -7.33
CA LEU A 50 7.88 -9.38 -6.52
C LEU A 50 7.22 -8.09 -7.04
N LEU A 51 7.72 -7.56 -8.16
CA LEU A 51 7.37 -6.23 -8.68
C LEU A 51 5.85 -6.03 -8.79
N ASP A 52 5.15 -6.95 -9.47
CA ASP A 52 3.71 -6.85 -9.72
C ASP A 52 2.86 -7.53 -8.65
N THR A 53 3.45 -7.86 -7.50
CA THR A 53 2.69 -8.49 -6.42
C THR A 53 1.96 -7.45 -5.58
N LEU A 54 0.79 -7.84 -5.03
CA LEU A 54 -0.04 -6.99 -4.17
C LEU A 54 0.74 -6.31 -3.03
N GLY A 55 1.79 -6.95 -2.52
CA GLY A 55 2.62 -6.38 -1.46
C GLY A 55 3.39 -5.14 -1.89
N ASN A 56 3.74 -5.04 -3.17
CA ASN A 56 4.50 -3.93 -3.74
C ASN A 56 3.60 -2.83 -4.35
N LEU A 57 2.27 -3.01 -4.35
CA LEU A 57 1.34 -2.06 -4.94
C LEU A 57 0.66 -1.20 -3.87
N THR A 58 0.42 0.05 -4.22
CA THR A 58 -0.41 0.96 -3.44
C THR A 58 -1.23 1.90 -4.31
N ILE A 59 -2.06 2.74 -3.69
CA ILE A 59 -2.87 3.75 -4.37
C ILE A 59 -2.36 5.13 -4.00
N LEU A 60 -2.13 5.95 -5.02
CA LEU A 60 -1.81 7.37 -4.92
C LEU A 60 -2.75 8.17 -5.82
N SER A 61 -2.95 9.45 -5.52
CA SER A 61 -3.54 10.37 -6.50
C SER A 61 -2.60 10.51 -7.71
N GLN A 62 -3.15 10.88 -8.87
CA GLN A 62 -2.36 11.15 -10.06
C GLN A 62 -1.26 12.19 -9.82
N PHE A 63 -1.53 13.22 -9.01
CA PHE A 63 -0.55 14.23 -8.64
C PHE A 63 0.60 13.66 -7.80
N GLU A 64 0.28 12.89 -6.74
CA GLU A 64 1.30 12.23 -5.91
C GLU A 64 2.14 11.26 -6.74
N ASN A 65 1.50 10.45 -7.60
CA ASN A 65 2.20 9.49 -8.44
C ASN A 65 3.15 10.16 -9.43
N ASN A 66 2.68 11.19 -10.15
CA ASN A 66 3.52 11.96 -11.08
C ASN A 66 4.74 12.59 -10.39
N ASN A 67 4.64 12.94 -9.10
CA ASN A 67 5.76 13.50 -8.34
C ASN A 67 6.80 12.46 -7.93
N VAL A 68 6.40 11.19 -7.73
CA VAL A 68 7.32 10.14 -7.28
C VAL A 68 7.88 9.26 -8.40
N GLY A 69 7.06 8.87 -9.38
CA GLY A 69 7.44 8.06 -10.53
C GLY A 69 8.48 6.96 -10.22
N ALA A 70 9.65 7.04 -10.86
CA ALA A 70 10.73 6.06 -10.74
C ALA A 70 11.64 6.23 -9.51
N ALA A 71 11.28 7.11 -8.56
CA ALA A 71 12.10 7.37 -7.39
C ALA A 71 12.31 6.11 -6.52
N SER A 72 13.40 6.09 -5.76
CA SER A 72 13.68 5.03 -4.81
C SER A 72 12.66 5.02 -3.66
N PHE A 73 12.50 3.89 -2.97
CA PHE A 73 11.65 3.83 -1.79
C PHE A 73 11.99 4.90 -0.75
N ALA A 74 13.29 5.16 -0.54
CA ALA A 74 13.75 6.16 0.42
C ALA A 74 13.20 7.56 0.13
N GLU A 75 13.13 7.93 -1.16
CA GLU A 75 12.56 9.20 -1.63
C GLU A 75 11.03 9.18 -1.56
N LYS A 76 10.40 8.08 -1.96
CA LYS A 76 8.93 7.91 -1.91
C LYS A 76 8.36 7.94 -0.48
N ARG A 77 9.17 7.54 0.52
CA ARG A 77 8.73 7.38 1.93
C ARG A 77 8.04 8.62 2.49
N ALA A 78 8.50 9.82 2.14
CA ALA A 78 7.91 11.07 2.61
C ALA A 78 6.49 11.30 2.05
N VAL A 79 6.24 10.92 0.78
CA VAL A 79 4.91 11.02 0.16
C VAL A 79 3.95 10.05 0.81
N PHE A 80 4.39 8.82 1.07
CA PHE A 80 3.57 7.83 1.79
C PHE A 80 3.25 8.28 3.22
N ALA A 81 4.20 8.90 3.93
CA ALA A 81 4.00 9.39 5.29
C ALA A 81 3.00 10.56 5.34
N ALA A 82 3.00 11.43 4.34
CA ALA A 82 2.08 12.57 4.24
C ALA A 82 0.66 12.16 3.81
N SER A 83 0.49 10.94 3.31
CA SER A 83 -0.81 10.43 2.85
C SER A 83 -1.80 10.32 4.01
N THR A 84 -3.08 10.54 3.72
CA THR A 84 -4.16 10.20 4.66
C THR A 84 -4.41 8.69 4.72
N SER A 85 -3.97 7.94 3.70
CA SER A 85 -4.06 6.47 3.63
C SER A 85 -3.27 5.80 4.74
N ALA A 86 -3.96 5.06 5.60
CA ALA A 86 -3.34 4.26 6.65
C ALA A 86 -2.47 3.15 6.04
N LEU A 87 -2.87 2.56 4.90
CA LEU A 87 -2.00 1.62 4.18
C LEU A 87 -0.73 2.28 3.65
N ASN A 88 -0.78 3.54 3.19
CA ASN A 88 0.43 4.29 2.79
C ASN A 88 1.28 4.65 4.00
N GLN A 89 0.68 5.10 5.11
CA GLN A 89 1.42 5.38 6.35
C GLN A 89 2.12 4.12 6.89
N GLN A 90 1.51 2.94 6.74
CA GLN A 90 2.14 1.66 7.07
C GLN A 90 3.35 1.36 6.17
N ILE A 91 3.26 1.65 4.87
CA ILE A 91 4.42 1.56 3.94
C ILE A 91 5.53 2.51 4.40
N ALA A 92 5.19 3.75 4.78
CA ALA A 92 6.15 4.76 5.20
C ALA A 92 6.87 4.46 6.53
N ALA A 93 6.25 3.62 7.37
CA ALA A 93 6.81 3.20 8.65
C ALA A 93 7.95 2.20 8.50
N GLU A 94 8.03 1.51 7.36
CA GLU A 94 9.14 0.61 7.06
C GLU A 94 10.42 1.42 6.76
N PRO A 95 11.57 1.09 7.39
CA PRO A 95 12.80 1.85 7.19
C PRO A 95 13.45 1.57 5.83
N VAL A 96 13.20 0.39 5.28
CA VAL A 96 13.69 -0.11 3.98
C VAL A 96 12.58 -0.90 3.30
N TRP A 97 12.72 -1.16 1.99
CA TRP A 97 11.75 -1.94 1.23
C TRP A 97 12.39 -3.20 0.69
N THR A 98 12.19 -4.31 1.39
CA THR A 98 12.82 -5.60 1.10
C THR A 98 11.80 -6.63 0.64
N ALA A 99 12.28 -7.75 0.09
CA ALA A 99 11.41 -8.85 -0.33
C ALA A 99 10.56 -9.41 0.81
N ASP A 100 11.15 -9.56 2.00
CA ASP A 100 10.45 -9.99 3.22
C ASP A 100 9.28 -9.05 3.58
N ILE A 101 9.50 -7.74 3.46
CA ILE A 101 8.47 -6.73 3.74
C ILE A 101 7.35 -6.83 2.70
N ILE A 102 7.68 -6.96 1.42
CA ILE A 102 6.69 -7.12 0.34
C ILE A 102 5.87 -8.39 0.57
N LEU A 103 6.50 -9.52 0.90
CA LEU A 103 5.84 -10.80 1.15
C LEU A 103 4.94 -10.74 2.39
N ALA A 104 5.43 -10.20 3.51
CA ALA A 104 4.65 -10.03 4.72
C ALA A 104 3.43 -9.13 4.47
N ARG A 105 3.63 -8.02 3.76
CA ARG A 105 2.56 -7.12 3.36
C ARG A 105 1.54 -7.80 2.46
N LYS A 106 1.97 -8.56 1.45
CA LYS A 106 1.09 -9.34 0.57
C LYS A 106 0.20 -10.29 1.37
N LEU A 107 0.78 -11.08 2.27
CA LEU A 107 0.04 -12.03 3.11
C LEU A 107 -0.99 -11.31 3.98
N ARG A 108 -0.59 -10.20 4.61
CA ARG A 108 -1.49 -9.38 5.42
C ARG A 108 -2.65 -8.80 4.60
N LEU A 109 -2.40 -8.27 3.40
CA LEU A 109 -3.46 -7.73 2.54
C LEU A 109 -4.45 -8.80 2.08
N VAL A 110 -3.96 -10.00 1.77
CA VAL A 110 -4.82 -11.17 1.46
C VAL A 110 -5.65 -11.55 2.68
N GLU A 111 -5.05 -11.61 3.88
CA GLU A 111 -5.79 -11.91 5.10
C GLU A 111 -6.89 -10.88 5.38
N ILE A 112 -6.59 -9.58 5.24
CA ILE A 112 -7.60 -8.52 5.37
C ILE A 112 -8.72 -8.72 4.34
N GLY A 113 -8.36 -8.99 3.08
CA GLY A 113 -9.32 -9.20 2.00
C GLY A 113 -10.28 -10.36 2.30
N THR A 114 -9.76 -11.50 2.73
CA THR A 114 -10.56 -12.68 3.06
C THR A 114 -11.45 -12.52 4.30
N LYS A 115 -11.07 -11.64 5.24
CA LYS A 115 -11.94 -11.31 6.39
C LYS A 115 -13.00 -10.27 6.07
N VAL A 116 -12.70 -9.32 5.19
CA VAL A 116 -13.64 -8.24 4.82
C VAL A 116 -14.67 -8.74 3.82
N PHE A 117 -14.23 -9.46 2.79
CA PHE A 117 -15.08 -9.98 1.73
C PHE A 117 -15.42 -11.44 2.03
N ILE A 118 -16.32 -11.64 2.99
CA ILE A 118 -16.92 -12.94 3.22
C ILE A 118 -17.86 -13.22 2.05
N ILE A 119 -17.51 -14.20 1.22
CA ILE A 119 -18.36 -14.74 0.16
C ILE A 119 -19.11 -15.94 0.71
#